data_AF-A0A950NQ66-F1
#
_entry.id   AF-A0A950NQ66-F1
#
_cell.length_a   1.000
_cell.length_b   1.000
_cell.length_c   1.000
_cell.angle_alpha   90.00
_cell.angle_beta   90.00
_cell.angle_gamma   90.00
#
_symmetry.space_group_name_H-M   'P 1'
#
loop_
_entity.id
_entity.type
_entity.pdbx_description
1 polymer ?
#
loop_
_entity_poly.entity_id
_entity_poly.type
_entity_poly.pdbx_seq_one_letter_code
_entity_poly.pdbx_strand_id
1 'polypeptide(L)'
;VESGTHHLTLYRAANGALVFSAGSHQWSFGLDGHVDGGSAPDVRIQQATINLLADMGTQPYTLQGGLVPATASHDTTPPSSTITSPTPGTVFTAGRDVNVSGTASDVGGHVGGVEVSTDGGQTWHPASGRSQWSYTFEANKTAGLLTIQTRATDDSGNIETPKRGVTVLVLPRQCPCTIFGNATPTTTDSGNASPIEVGMKWRSDTSGTIAGIRFYKSASNTGPHVVNLWSSSGTLLATAVASNESSAGWQQANFVKPVSVTAGRLYIASYHSTTGHVADDKWFSTLTPEFFQPTGVDNTPLHMADPLSADGPSVYATSSVSAFPTQRSLDENYWIDVVFNPS
;
A
#
# COMPACT_ATOMS: atom_id res chain seq x y z
N VAL A 1 1.95 -14.47 -18.73
CA VAL A 1 3.03 -14.91 -17.83
C VAL A 1 2.67 -14.39 -16.46
N GLU A 2 2.19 -15.23 -15.55
CA GLU A 2 1.98 -14.80 -14.16
C GLU A 2 3.36 -14.60 -13.53
N SER A 3 3.74 -13.35 -13.28
CA SER A 3 4.91 -13.01 -12.48
C SER A 3 4.51 -13.03 -11.00
N GLY A 4 4.43 -14.22 -10.42
CA GLY A 4 4.30 -14.38 -8.96
C GLY A 4 5.68 -14.28 -8.31
N THR A 5 5.80 -13.52 -7.22
CA THR A 5 6.98 -13.64 -6.35
C THR A 5 6.78 -14.87 -5.47
N HIS A 6 7.61 -15.88 -5.66
CA HIS A 6 7.59 -17.10 -4.85
C HIS A 6 8.61 -16.96 -3.71
N HIS A 7 8.20 -17.30 -2.49
CA HIS A 7 9.06 -17.25 -1.32
C HIS A 7 9.58 -18.64 -0.97
N LEU A 8 10.90 -18.78 -0.91
CA LEU A 8 11.57 -19.93 -0.31
C LEU A 8 11.40 -19.86 1.20
N THR A 9 11.19 -21.00 1.86
CA THR A 9 11.18 -21.08 3.33
C THR A 9 12.18 -22.12 3.79
N LEU A 10 13.04 -21.74 4.74
CA LEU A 10 13.91 -22.65 5.49
C LEU A 10 13.81 -22.27 6.97
N TYR A 11 13.47 -23.22 7.84
CA TYR A 11 13.44 -22.99 9.29
C TYR A 11 13.62 -24.29 10.06
N ARG A 12 14.00 -24.16 11.34
CA ARG A 12 13.97 -25.26 12.31
C ARG A 12 12.65 -25.25 13.09
N ALA A 13 11.89 -26.35 13.04
CA ALA A 13 10.67 -26.53 13.81
C ALA A 13 10.98 -26.71 15.32
N ALA A 14 9.97 -26.53 16.18
CA ALA A 14 10.14 -26.61 17.63
C ALA A 14 10.68 -27.96 18.15
N ASN A 15 10.48 -29.03 17.38
CA ASN A 15 11.03 -30.36 17.65
C ASN A 15 12.46 -30.58 17.10
N GLY A 16 13.08 -29.55 16.52
CA GLY A 16 14.43 -29.57 15.96
C GLY A 16 14.53 -29.95 14.47
N ALA A 17 13.43 -30.36 13.84
CA ALA A 17 13.43 -30.76 12.44
C ALA A 17 13.68 -29.56 11.49
N LEU A 18 14.49 -29.76 10.45
CA LEU A 18 14.64 -28.79 9.36
C LEU A 18 13.48 -28.92 8.39
N VAL A 19 12.85 -27.79 8.07
CA VAL A 19 11.76 -27.70 7.09
C VAL A 19 12.21 -26.79 5.96
N PHE A 20 12.17 -27.32 4.74
CA PHE A 20 12.48 -26.58 3.52
C PHE A 20 11.30 -26.62 2.54
N SER A 21 10.99 -25.47 1.95
CA SER A 21 10.06 -25.34 0.83
C SER A 21 10.71 -24.54 -0.29
N ALA A 22 10.78 -25.14 -1.47
CA ALA A 22 11.28 -24.51 -2.69
C ALA A 22 10.40 -23.34 -3.17
N GLY A 23 9.12 -23.32 -2.76
CA GLY A 23 8.14 -22.30 -3.16
C GLY A 23 7.81 -22.26 -4.67
N SER A 24 8.49 -23.04 -5.51
CA SER A 24 8.39 -23.00 -6.97
C SER A 24 8.87 -24.32 -7.60
N HIS A 25 8.38 -24.61 -8.81
CA HIS A 25 8.91 -25.69 -9.67
C HIS A 25 10.28 -25.36 -10.28
N GLN A 26 10.73 -24.09 -10.23
CA GLN A 26 12.04 -23.70 -10.74
C GLN A 26 13.20 -24.39 -10.02
N TRP A 27 13.00 -24.84 -8.77
CA TRP A 27 14.05 -25.56 -8.04
C TRP A 27 14.42 -26.88 -8.71
N SER A 28 13.44 -27.68 -9.16
CA SER A 28 13.72 -28.92 -9.90
C SER A 28 14.44 -28.64 -11.22
N PHE A 29 14.07 -27.58 -11.92
CA PHE A 29 14.70 -27.22 -13.20
C PHE A 29 16.14 -26.76 -13.01
N GLY A 30 16.43 -26.07 -11.92
CA GLY A 30 17.79 -25.71 -11.52
C GLY A 30 18.69 -26.89 -11.18
N LEU A 31 18.14 -28.08 -10.90
CA LEU A 31 18.93 -29.26 -10.54
C LEU A 31 19.48 -30.02 -11.75
N ASP A 32 18.69 -30.21 -12.81
CA ASP A 32 19.08 -31.07 -13.94
C ASP A 32 18.79 -30.50 -15.34
N GLY A 33 18.03 -29.39 -15.44
CA GLY A 33 17.70 -28.72 -16.70
C GLY A 33 16.78 -29.52 -17.64
N HIS A 34 16.18 -30.63 -17.19
CA HIS A 34 15.35 -31.48 -18.04
C HIS A 34 13.91 -30.96 -18.11
N VAL A 35 13.71 -29.93 -18.95
CA VAL A 35 12.41 -29.36 -19.26
C VAL A 35 12.17 -29.28 -20.76
N ASP A 36 10.91 -29.41 -21.17
CA ASP A 36 10.48 -29.09 -22.53
C ASP A 36 10.77 -27.61 -22.81
N GLY A 37 11.86 -27.34 -23.55
CA GLY A 37 12.33 -25.98 -23.86
C GLY A 37 13.75 -25.64 -23.38
N GLY A 38 14.42 -26.51 -22.61
CA GLY A 38 15.87 -26.48 -22.36
C GLY A 38 16.39 -25.33 -21.47
N SER A 39 16.04 -25.31 -20.19
CA SER A 39 16.73 -24.44 -19.21
C SER A 39 18.04 -25.07 -18.75
N ALA A 40 19.12 -24.28 -18.66
CA ALA A 40 20.38 -24.76 -18.08
C ALA A 40 20.23 -24.94 -16.55
N PRO A 41 20.85 -25.98 -15.95
CA PRO A 41 20.95 -26.11 -14.49
C PRO A 41 21.62 -24.89 -13.85
N ASP A 42 21.28 -24.61 -12.59
CA ASP A 42 21.91 -23.54 -11.81
C ASP A 42 22.78 -24.16 -10.71
N VAL A 43 24.10 -23.99 -10.85
CA VAL A 43 25.09 -24.51 -9.89
C VAL A 43 24.85 -24.02 -8.46
N ARG A 44 24.22 -22.86 -8.27
CA ARG A 44 23.87 -22.33 -6.93
C ARG A 44 22.72 -23.12 -6.30
N ILE A 45 21.72 -23.51 -7.09
CA ILE A 45 20.60 -24.35 -6.62
C ILE A 45 21.12 -25.75 -6.30
N GLN A 46 21.98 -26.30 -7.15
CA GLN A 46 22.64 -27.58 -6.92
C GLN A 46 23.47 -27.57 -5.63
N GLN A 47 24.32 -26.56 -5.45
CA GLN A 47 25.13 -26.41 -4.24
C GLN A 47 24.27 -26.16 -3.00
N ALA A 48 23.22 -25.34 -3.09
CA ALA A 48 22.30 -25.13 -1.98
C ALA A 48 21.58 -26.42 -1.56
N THR A 49 21.27 -27.30 -2.52
CA THR A 49 20.70 -28.62 -2.23
C THR A 49 21.69 -29.53 -1.50
N ILE A 50 22.97 -29.50 -1.89
CA ILE A 50 24.03 -30.23 -1.16
C ILE A 50 24.16 -29.72 0.27
N ASN A 51 24.17 -28.39 0.46
CA ASN A 51 24.27 -27.78 1.79
C ASN A 51 23.08 -28.19 2.67
N LEU A 52 21.86 -28.12 2.13
CA LEU A 52 20.64 -28.55 2.84
C LEU A 52 20.69 -30.02 3.24
N LEU A 53 21.13 -30.90 2.34
CA LEU A 53 21.29 -32.33 2.63
C LEU A 53 22.34 -32.56 3.72
N ALA A 54 23.46 -31.85 3.67
CA ALA A 54 24.50 -31.92 4.69
C ALA A 54 23.96 -31.52 6.07
N ASP A 55 23.17 -30.45 6.16
CA ASP A 55 22.52 -30.03 7.40
C ASP A 55 21.48 -31.05 7.92
N MET A 56 20.93 -31.87 7.02
CA MET A 56 20.07 -33.01 7.38
C MET A 56 20.86 -34.29 7.71
N GLY A 57 22.19 -34.22 7.75
CA GLY A 57 23.08 -35.32 8.10
C GLY A 57 23.34 -36.32 6.95
N THR A 58 23.08 -35.92 5.70
CA THR A 58 23.32 -36.75 4.52
C THR A 58 24.15 -36.04 3.46
N GLN A 59 24.79 -36.78 2.57
CA GLN A 59 25.63 -36.24 1.51
C GLN A 59 25.41 -37.06 0.23
N PRO A 60 25.40 -36.46 -0.97
CA PRO A 60 25.47 -37.24 -2.19
C PRO A 60 26.73 -38.11 -2.20
N TYR A 61 26.57 -39.38 -2.61
CA TYR A 61 27.70 -40.31 -2.71
C TYR A 61 28.71 -39.89 -3.78
N THR A 62 28.22 -39.37 -4.90
CA THR A 62 29.02 -38.80 -5.99
C THR A 62 28.51 -37.40 -6.30
N LEU A 63 29.42 -36.44 -6.38
CA LEU A 63 29.09 -35.06 -6.75
C LEU A 63 29.28 -34.84 -8.25
N GLN A 64 28.41 -34.02 -8.84
CA GLN A 64 28.62 -33.51 -10.19
C GLN A 64 29.83 -32.55 -10.20
N GLY A 65 30.47 -32.38 -11.37
CA GLY A 65 31.62 -31.49 -11.50
C GLY A 65 31.27 -30.04 -11.14
N GLY A 66 32.16 -29.38 -10.39
CA GLY A 66 31.96 -27.99 -9.93
C GLY A 66 31.19 -27.85 -8.62
N LEU A 67 30.72 -28.95 -8.03
CA LEU A 67 30.07 -28.98 -6.72
C LEU A 67 31.05 -29.46 -5.64
N VAL A 68 30.87 -28.97 -4.42
CA VAL A 68 31.71 -29.32 -3.27
C VAL A 68 30.88 -30.00 -2.17
N PRO A 69 31.44 -31.00 -1.46
CA PRO A 69 30.79 -31.56 -0.28
C PRO A 69 30.60 -30.45 0.77
N ALA A 70 29.42 -30.40 1.38
CA ALA A 70 29.15 -29.50 2.50
C ALA A 70 29.30 -30.23 3.84
N THR A 71 29.59 -29.48 4.90
CA THR A 71 29.55 -29.98 6.29
C THR A 71 28.33 -29.40 6.97
N ALA A 72 27.61 -30.23 7.72
CA ALA A 72 26.45 -29.80 8.50
C ALA A 72 26.84 -28.64 9.43
N SER A 73 26.02 -27.59 9.47
CA SER A 73 26.12 -26.60 10.52
C SER A 73 25.81 -27.25 11.88
N HIS A 74 26.63 -26.90 12.87
CA HIS A 74 26.40 -27.26 14.27
C HIS A 74 25.92 -26.06 15.08
N ASP A 75 25.66 -24.93 14.39
CA ASP A 75 25.16 -23.76 15.06
C ASP A 75 23.70 -23.96 15.46
N THR A 76 23.47 -23.79 16.76
CA THR A 76 22.16 -23.90 17.41
C THR A 76 21.85 -22.63 18.20
N THR A 77 22.72 -21.63 18.13
CA THR A 77 22.56 -20.37 18.84
C THR A 77 21.73 -19.45 17.97
N PRO A 78 20.54 -19.00 18.40
CA PRO A 78 19.78 -18.06 17.61
C PRO A 78 20.50 -16.71 17.49
N PRO A 79 20.34 -16.01 16.36
CA PRO A 79 20.85 -14.65 16.19
C PRO A 79 20.11 -13.69 17.14
N SER A 80 20.60 -12.45 17.25
CA SER A 80 19.87 -11.39 17.91
C SER A 80 19.78 -10.13 17.07
N SER A 81 18.59 -9.51 17.08
CA SER A 81 18.29 -8.24 16.46
C SER A 81 17.88 -7.18 17.50
N THR A 82 18.06 -5.91 17.12
CA THR A 82 17.70 -4.76 17.96
C THR A 82 17.20 -3.63 17.08
N ILE A 83 16.05 -3.06 17.44
CA ILE A 83 15.54 -1.81 16.85
C ILE A 83 16.35 -0.65 17.43
N THR A 84 17.00 0.13 16.57
CA THR A 84 17.74 1.35 16.94
C THR A 84 16.92 2.62 16.72
N SER A 85 15.98 2.58 15.79
CA SER A 85 14.98 3.63 15.57
C SER A 85 13.68 2.98 15.08
N PRO A 86 12.50 3.41 15.59
CA PRO A 86 12.30 4.47 16.58
C PRO A 86 12.72 4.06 18.01
N THR A 87 12.86 5.06 18.89
CA THR A 87 13.00 4.85 20.34
C THR A 87 11.64 4.66 21.02
N PRO A 88 11.56 4.03 22.20
CA PRO A 88 10.31 3.92 22.94
C PRO A 88 9.66 5.29 23.20
N GLY A 89 8.35 5.39 22.96
CA GLY A 89 7.58 6.62 23.14
C GLY A 89 7.65 7.61 21.98
N THR A 90 8.37 7.31 20.90
CA THR A 90 8.28 8.11 19.66
C THR A 90 6.81 8.25 19.23
N VAL A 91 6.46 9.45 18.78
CA VAL A 91 5.11 9.79 18.34
C VAL A 91 5.08 9.84 16.82
N PHE A 92 4.15 9.10 16.22
CA PHE A 92 3.84 9.14 14.80
C PHE A 92 2.43 9.67 14.57
N THR A 93 2.15 10.03 13.32
CA THR A 93 0.81 10.40 12.87
C THR A 93 0.28 9.28 12.00
N ALA A 94 -0.97 8.87 12.22
CA ALA A 94 -1.63 7.88 11.38
C ALA A 94 -1.61 8.28 9.89
N GLY A 95 -1.42 7.30 9.00
CA GLY A 95 -1.35 7.52 7.55
C GLY A 95 -0.04 8.14 7.05
N ARG A 96 1.04 7.94 7.79
CA ARG A 96 2.40 8.33 7.40
C ARG A 96 3.32 7.13 7.43
N ASP A 97 4.26 7.12 6.49
CA ASP A 97 5.33 6.14 6.48
C ASP A 97 6.22 6.29 7.70
N VAL A 98 6.50 5.16 8.33
CA VAL A 98 7.39 4.99 9.46
C VAL A 98 8.54 4.10 9.01
N ASN A 99 9.77 4.63 9.09
CA ASN A 99 10.98 3.86 8.86
C ASN A 99 11.51 3.31 10.18
N VAL A 100 11.59 1.99 10.27
CA VAL A 100 12.20 1.24 11.36
C VAL A 100 13.58 0.80 10.91
N SER A 101 14.58 0.97 11.76
CA SER A 101 15.95 0.52 11.47
C SER A 101 16.62 -0.06 12.69
N GLY A 102 17.56 -0.95 12.45
CA GLY A 102 18.24 -1.66 13.51
C GLY A 102 19.47 -2.41 13.06
N THR A 103 19.99 -3.18 14.00
CA THR A 103 21.13 -4.07 13.78
C THR A 103 20.76 -5.51 14.10
N ALA A 104 21.50 -6.44 13.51
CA ALA A 104 21.43 -7.86 13.86
C ALA A 104 22.84 -8.47 13.87
N SER A 105 23.05 -9.43 14.75
CA SER A 105 24.31 -10.16 14.88
C SER A 105 24.04 -11.61 15.19
N ASP A 106 24.95 -12.47 14.76
CA ASP A 106 24.87 -13.90 15.00
C ASP A 106 26.20 -14.43 15.55
N VAL A 107 26.12 -15.44 16.41
CA VAL A 107 27.30 -16.10 17.02
C VAL A 107 27.29 -17.56 16.60
N GLY A 108 28.20 -17.92 15.71
CA GLY A 108 28.28 -19.28 15.16
C GLY A 108 28.10 -19.31 13.64
N GLY A 109 27.46 -18.29 13.07
CA GLY A 109 27.33 -18.09 11.63
C GLY A 109 27.06 -16.64 11.23
N HIS A 110 26.11 -16.47 10.32
CA HIS A 110 25.74 -15.18 9.73
C HIS A 110 24.24 -14.94 9.81
N VAL A 111 23.84 -13.67 9.97
CA VAL A 111 22.43 -13.29 9.85
C VAL A 111 21.95 -13.57 8.41
N GLY A 112 21.01 -14.48 8.26
CA GLY A 112 20.36 -14.85 7.00
C GLY A 112 19.27 -13.85 6.59
N GLY A 113 18.55 -13.28 7.56
CA GLY A 113 17.53 -12.26 7.33
C GLY A 113 16.96 -11.68 8.63
N VAL A 114 16.21 -10.58 8.50
CA VAL A 114 15.51 -9.94 9.62
C VAL A 114 14.07 -9.70 9.21
N GLU A 115 13.15 -9.95 10.14
CA GLU A 115 11.73 -9.66 9.97
C GLU A 115 11.25 -8.68 11.04
N VAL A 116 10.32 -7.82 10.66
CA VAL A 116 9.69 -6.83 11.54
C VAL A 116 8.20 -7.13 11.66
N SER A 117 7.71 -7.09 12.88
CA SER A 117 6.28 -7.12 13.18
C SER A 117 5.84 -5.75 13.67
N THR A 118 4.73 -5.26 13.11
CA THR A 118 4.08 -4.02 13.54
C THR A 118 2.80 -4.31 14.30
N ASP A 119 2.50 -5.55 14.68
CA ASP A 119 1.23 -5.95 15.31
C ASP A 119 1.39 -6.75 16.60
N GLY A 120 2.52 -6.56 17.28
CA GLY A 120 2.83 -7.30 18.51
C GLY A 120 3.10 -8.78 18.26
N GLY A 121 3.63 -9.12 17.07
CA GLY A 121 4.15 -10.44 16.76
C GLY A 121 3.17 -11.38 16.06
N GLN A 122 2.00 -10.89 15.63
CA GLN A 122 1.00 -11.71 14.92
C GLN A 122 1.40 -11.94 13.46
N THR A 123 1.91 -10.90 12.79
CA THR A 123 2.45 -10.95 11.43
C THR A 123 3.87 -10.40 11.37
N TRP A 124 4.66 -10.94 10.45
CA TRP A 124 6.08 -10.66 10.28
C TRP A 124 6.37 -10.38 8.80
N HIS A 125 7.14 -9.34 8.54
CA HIS A 125 7.49 -8.91 7.19
C HIS A 125 9.00 -8.80 7.03
N PRO A 126 9.56 -9.21 5.89
CA PRO A 126 10.99 -9.15 5.66
C PRO A 126 11.50 -7.70 5.62
N ALA A 127 12.58 -7.43 6.34
CA ALA A 127 13.31 -6.17 6.28
C ALA A 127 14.31 -6.16 5.12
N SER A 128 14.69 -4.96 4.68
CA SER A 128 15.81 -4.76 3.76
C SER A 128 17.12 -4.79 4.54
N GLY A 129 18.08 -5.61 4.11
CA GLY A 129 19.39 -5.74 4.76
C GLY A 129 19.45 -6.90 5.77
N ARG A 130 20.59 -7.00 6.47
CA ARG A 130 20.93 -8.09 7.41
C ARG A 130 21.51 -7.50 8.70
N SER A 131 22.83 -7.40 8.82
CA SER A 131 23.49 -6.87 10.03
C SER A 131 23.14 -5.41 10.32
N GLN A 132 22.88 -4.64 9.26
CA GLN A 132 22.13 -3.39 9.31
C GLN A 132 20.90 -3.60 8.46
N TRP A 133 19.75 -3.21 9.00
CA TRP A 133 18.47 -3.45 8.34
C TRP A 133 17.52 -2.27 8.50
N SER A 134 16.58 -2.17 7.57
CA SER A 134 15.49 -1.20 7.59
C SER A 134 14.19 -1.79 7.09
N TYR A 135 13.08 -1.32 7.61
CA TYR A 135 11.73 -1.68 7.19
C TYR A 135 10.84 -0.46 7.24
N THR A 136 10.16 -0.15 6.13
CA THR A 136 9.19 0.95 6.07
C THR A 136 7.79 0.38 6.04
N PHE A 137 6.91 0.95 6.86
CA PHE A 137 5.49 0.62 6.85
C PHE A 137 4.67 1.88 7.07
N GLU A 138 3.44 1.88 6.58
CA GLU A 138 2.51 2.96 6.86
C GLU A 138 1.86 2.75 8.23
N ALA A 139 1.81 3.80 9.06
CA ALA A 139 1.12 3.77 10.34
C ALA A 139 -0.42 3.76 10.16
N ASN A 140 -0.96 2.70 9.57
CA ASN A 140 -2.40 2.48 9.30
C ASN A 140 -3.15 1.80 10.45
N LYS A 141 -2.60 1.86 11.65
CA LYS A 141 -3.31 1.39 12.83
C LYS A 141 -4.06 2.55 13.44
N THR A 142 -5.32 2.30 13.75
CA THR A 142 -6.18 3.16 14.56
C THR A 142 -5.34 3.79 15.67
N ALA A 143 -5.49 5.11 15.84
CA ALA A 143 -4.71 5.87 16.81
C ALA A 143 -4.59 5.12 18.15
N GLY A 144 -3.39 5.08 18.72
CA GLY A 144 -3.10 4.29 19.91
C GLY A 144 -1.66 3.82 20.00
N LEU A 145 -1.42 2.93 20.95
CA LEU A 145 -0.12 2.33 21.17
C LEU A 145 0.15 1.25 20.12
N LEU A 146 1.35 1.32 19.54
CA LEU A 146 1.84 0.38 18.55
C LEU A 146 3.12 -0.27 19.07
N THR A 147 3.17 -1.60 19.12
CA THR A 147 4.40 -2.32 19.49
C THR A 147 5.06 -2.89 18.24
N ILE A 148 6.29 -2.45 17.97
CA ILE A 148 7.14 -2.91 16.88
C ILE A 148 8.11 -3.94 17.44
N GLN A 149 8.15 -5.12 16.86
CA GLN A 149 9.11 -6.17 17.21
C GLN A 149 10.00 -6.51 16.02
N THR A 150 11.16 -7.08 16.32
CA THR A 150 12.12 -7.58 15.35
C THR A 150 12.52 -9.00 15.74
N ARG A 151 12.84 -9.82 14.74
CA ARG A 151 13.50 -11.11 14.93
C ARG A 151 14.45 -11.36 13.76
N ALA A 152 15.60 -11.93 14.05
CA ALA A 152 16.54 -12.40 13.03
C ALA A 152 16.46 -13.92 12.83
N THR A 153 16.84 -14.36 11.63
CA THR A 153 17.12 -15.76 11.29
C THR A 153 18.55 -15.84 10.79
N ASP A 154 19.31 -16.85 11.21
CA ASP A 154 20.70 -17.07 10.77
C ASP A 154 20.77 -17.95 9.50
N ASP A 155 21.99 -18.24 9.05
CA ASP A 155 22.29 -19.13 7.93
C ASP A 155 22.23 -20.63 8.28
N SER A 156 21.94 -20.96 9.54
CA SER A 156 21.74 -22.32 10.07
C SER A 156 20.27 -22.62 10.41
N GLY A 157 19.37 -21.68 10.12
CA GLY A 157 17.92 -21.79 10.32
C GLY A 157 17.45 -21.58 11.76
N ASN A 158 18.31 -21.08 12.66
CA ASN A 158 17.89 -20.69 14.00
C ASN A 158 17.18 -19.34 13.94
N ILE A 159 16.07 -19.23 14.68
CA ILE A 159 15.22 -18.05 14.70
C ILE A 159 15.25 -17.43 16.09
N GLU A 160 15.53 -16.14 16.16
CA GLU A 160 15.48 -15.36 17.39
C GLU A 160 14.08 -15.45 18.02
N THR A 161 14.03 -15.71 19.33
CA THR A 161 12.82 -15.44 20.12
C THR A 161 12.69 -13.92 20.30
N PRO A 162 11.66 -13.26 19.75
CA PRO A 162 11.57 -11.81 19.77
C PRO A 162 11.57 -11.24 21.18
N LYS A 163 12.31 -10.15 21.39
CA LYS A 163 12.24 -9.36 22.62
C LYS A 163 10.90 -8.60 22.68
N ARG A 164 10.66 -7.88 23.78
CA ARG A 164 9.45 -7.06 23.99
C ARG A 164 9.20 -6.01 22.88
N GLY A 165 10.24 -5.62 22.14
CA GLY A 165 10.15 -4.63 21.07
C GLY A 165 10.11 -3.19 21.57
N VAL A 166 9.71 -2.28 20.69
CA VAL A 166 9.58 -0.84 20.93
C VAL A 166 8.10 -0.45 20.86
N THR A 167 7.58 0.16 21.92
CA THR A 167 6.24 0.74 21.91
C THR A 167 6.30 2.21 21.51
N VAL A 168 5.54 2.59 20.50
CA VAL A 168 5.38 3.96 19.98
C VAL A 168 3.92 4.40 20.11
N LEU A 169 3.68 5.70 20.05
CA LEU A 169 2.33 6.28 20.05
C LEU A 169 1.98 6.76 18.65
N VAL A 170 0.89 6.26 18.09
CA VAL A 170 0.32 6.77 16.84
C VAL A 170 -0.82 7.70 17.19
N LEU A 171 -0.65 8.99 16.96
CA LEU A 171 -1.71 9.98 17.09
C LEU A 171 -2.63 9.94 15.87
N PRO A 172 -3.93 10.26 16.04
CA PRO A 172 -4.82 10.42 14.91
C PRO A 172 -4.32 11.58 14.04
N ARG A 173 -4.47 11.44 12.73
CA ARG A 173 -4.18 12.53 11.80
C ARG A 173 -5.09 13.71 12.13
N GLN A 174 -4.49 14.89 12.31
CA GLN A 174 -5.27 16.14 12.47
C GLN A 174 -5.88 16.48 11.10
N CYS A 175 -7.14 16.08 10.94
CA CYS A 175 -7.99 16.37 9.80
C CYS A 175 -8.79 17.67 10.05
N PRO A 176 -9.38 18.30 9.01
CA PRO A 176 -9.95 17.66 7.83
C PRO A 176 -8.92 17.08 6.85
N CYS A 177 -9.15 15.84 6.44
CA CYS A 177 -8.35 15.07 5.51
C CYS A 177 -8.99 15.11 4.12
N THR A 178 -8.13 15.11 3.12
CA THR A 178 -8.48 15.28 1.69
C THR A 178 -7.56 14.38 0.88
N ILE A 179 -8.01 13.79 -0.21
CA ILE A 179 -7.25 12.90 -1.09
C ILE A 179 -6.07 13.66 -1.72
N PHE A 180 -6.32 14.81 -2.34
CA PHE A 180 -5.34 15.54 -3.16
C PHE A 180 -4.53 16.59 -2.39
N GLY A 181 -4.99 17.00 -1.20
CA GLY A 181 -4.30 18.03 -0.41
C GLY A 181 -4.24 19.36 -1.17
N ASN A 182 -3.03 19.79 -1.53
CA ASN A 182 -2.78 21.01 -2.32
C ASN A 182 -2.28 20.72 -3.73
N ALA A 183 -2.27 19.46 -4.17
CA ALA A 183 -1.94 19.11 -5.56
C ALA A 183 -2.93 19.81 -6.51
N THR A 184 -2.49 20.12 -7.72
CA THR A 184 -3.27 20.84 -8.73
C THR A 184 -3.27 20.10 -10.08
N PRO A 185 -4.33 20.24 -10.89
CA PRO A 185 -4.38 19.69 -12.24
C PRO A 185 -3.25 20.17 -13.14
N THR A 186 -2.83 19.27 -14.04
CA THR A 186 -2.00 19.65 -15.20
C THR A 186 -2.87 20.32 -16.26
N THR A 187 -4.02 19.73 -16.55
CA THR A 187 -5.09 20.21 -17.42
C THR A 187 -6.16 20.87 -16.54
N THR A 188 -6.00 22.17 -16.32
CA THR A 188 -6.92 22.93 -15.46
C THR A 188 -8.26 23.25 -16.11
N ASP A 189 -8.38 23.17 -17.44
CA ASP A 189 -9.60 23.44 -18.22
C ASP A 189 -9.69 22.45 -19.40
N SER A 190 -10.73 21.62 -19.40
CA SER A 190 -11.06 20.69 -20.50
C SER A 190 -11.43 21.39 -21.81
N GLY A 191 -11.80 22.68 -21.75
CA GLY A 191 -12.32 23.45 -22.88
C GLY A 191 -13.77 23.12 -23.26
N ASN A 192 -14.42 22.17 -22.58
CA ASN A 192 -15.81 21.80 -22.87
C ASN A 192 -16.79 22.75 -22.20
N ALA A 193 -17.43 23.63 -22.99
CA ALA A 193 -18.33 24.67 -22.51
C ALA A 193 -19.79 24.20 -22.25
N SER A 194 -20.01 22.93 -21.90
CA SER A 194 -21.35 22.35 -21.71
C SER A 194 -21.68 22.11 -20.23
N PRO A 195 -22.94 22.32 -19.80
CA PRO A 195 -23.38 21.95 -18.45
C PRO A 195 -23.11 20.47 -18.14
N ILE A 196 -22.50 20.21 -16.99
CA ILE A 196 -22.05 18.87 -16.61
C ILE A 196 -22.01 18.70 -15.09
N GLU A 197 -22.39 17.51 -14.61
CA GLU A 197 -22.02 17.02 -13.28
C GLU A 197 -20.81 16.11 -13.45
N VAL A 198 -19.75 16.35 -12.69
CA VAL A 198 -18.58 15.48 -12.61
C VAL A 198 -18.42 14.96 -11.21
N GLY A 199 -17.92 13.73 -11.05
CA GLY A 199 -17.88 13.02 -9.78
C GLY A 199 -16.67 12.09 -9.65
N MET A 200 -16.33 11.82 -8.39
CA MET A 200 -15.29 10.89 -7.97
C MET A 200 -15.87 9.89 -6.98
N LYS A 201 -15.61 8.60 -7.23
CA LYS A 201 -15.88 7.47 -6.35
C LYS A 201 -14.73 7.32 -5.35
N TRP A 202 -15.07 7.24 -4.07
CA TRP A 202 -14.08 7.15 -2.99
C TRP A 202 -14.60 6.30 -1.82
N ARG A 203 -13.68 5.84 -0.98
CA ARG A 203 -13.94 5.15 0.28
C ARG A 203 -12.99 5.64 1.37
N SER A 204 -13.31 5.34 2.62
CA SER A 204 -12.38 5.54 3.74
C SER A 204 -12.10 4.24 4.48
N ASP A 205 -10.89 4.09 5.01
CA ASP A 205 -10.50 3.00 5.90
C ASP A 205 -11.15 3.09 7.29
N THR A 206 -11.62 4.27 7.67
CA THR A 206 -12.24 4.53 8.97
C THR A 206 -13.61 5.16 8.80
N SER A 207 -14.50 4.96 9.77
CA SER A 207 -15.75 5.73 9.80
C SER A 207 -15.45 7.18 10.17
N GLY A 208 -16.37 8.09 9.85
CA GLY A 208 -16.19 9.50 10.16
C GLY A 208 -17.30 10.36 9.59
N THR A 209 -17.00 11.63 9.37
CA THR A 209 -17.95 12.60 8.81
C THR A 209 -17.35 13.38 7.64
N ILE A 210 -18.18 13.68 6.65
CA ILE A 210 -17.84 14.57 5.53
C ILE A 210 -18.43 15.94 5.80
N ALA A 211 -17.55 16.92 6.01
CA ALA A 211 -17.93 18.30 6.29
C ALA A 211 -18.25 19.09 5.01
N GLY A 212 -17.75 18.66 3.85
CA GLY A 212 -17.93 19.34 2.58
C GLY A 212 -17.20 18.66 1.43
N ILE A 213 -17.28 19.28 0.27
CA ILE A 213 -16.62 18.84 -0.97
C ILE A 213 -15.75 19.98 -1.48
N ARG A 214 -14.58 19.62 -2.01
CA ARG A 214 -13.71 20.52 -2.76
C ARG A 214 -13.77 20.16 -4.24
N PHE A 215 -13.59 21.15 -5.10
CA PHE A 215 -13.43 20.94 -6.53
C PHE A 215 -12.43 21.94 -7.09
N TYR A 216 -11.68 21.54 -8.10
CA TYR A 216 -10.77 22.45 -8.79
C TYR A 216 -11.51 23.22 -9.89
N LYS A 217 -11.44 24.55 -9.82
CA LYS A 217 -12.12 25.47 -10.74
C LYS A 217 -11.14 26.11 -11.71
N SER A 218 -11.48 26.07 -12.99
CA SER A 218 -10.78 26.84 -14.04
C SER A 218 -11.32 28.28 -14.08
N ALA A 219 -10.56 29.20 -14.70
CA ALA A 219 -11.02 30.58 -14.87
C ALA A 219 -12.27 30.71 -15.76
N SER A 220 -12.48 29.76 -16.68
CA SER A 220 -13.62 29.70 -17.60
C SER A 220 -14.84 29.02 -16.99
N ASN A 221 -14.66 28.23 -15.92
CA ASN A 221 -15.74 27.58 -15.19
C ASN A 221 -16.44 28.60 -14.29
N THR A 222 -17.55 29.13 -14.76
CA THR A 222 -18.23 30.29 -14.18
C THR A 222 -19.68 29.96 -13.84
N GLY A 223 -20.34 30.89 -13.13
CA GLY A 223 -21.69 30.64 -12.63
C GLY A 223 -21.70 29.86 -11.31
N PRO A 224 -22.89 29.47 -10.84
CA PRO A 224 -23.04 28.78 -9.57
C PRO A 224 -22.59 27.32 -9.67
N HIS A 225 -21.83 26.85 -8.69
CA HIS A 225 -21.48 25.43 -8.54
C HIS A 225 -22.26 24.81 -7.39
N VAL A 226 -22.79 23.61 -7.63
CA VAL A 226 -23.49 22.81 -6.61
C VAL A 226 -22.65 21.57 -6.34
N VAL A 227 -22.26 21.33 -5.10
CA VAL A 227 -21.55 20.10 -4.70
C VAL A 227 -22.53 19.11 -4.09
N ASN A 228 -22.32 17.82 -4.33
CA ASN A 228 -23.20 16.77 -3.87
C ASN A 228 -22.44 15.54 -3.37
N LEU A 229 -22.90 14.99 -2.25
CA LEU A 229 -22.45 13.71 -1.74
C LEU A 229 -23.55 12.66 -1.93
N TRP A 230 -23.22 11.54 -2.55
CA TRP A 230 -24.15 10.46 -2.86
C TRP A 230 -23.69 9.13 -2.27
N SER A 231 -24.65 8.25 -2.00
CA SER A 231 -24.36 6.81 -1.93
C SER A 231 -23.95 6.28 -3.31
N SER A 232 -23.24 5.14 -3.34
CA SER A 232 -22.94 4.45 -4.60
C SER A 232 -24.19 4.03 -5.40
N SER A 233 -25.36 3.94 -4.74
CA SER A 233 -26.64 3.61 -5.36
C SER A 233 -27.45 4.82 -5.84
N GLY A 234 -26.92 6.04 -5.71
CA GLY A 234 -27.58 7.26 -6.20
C GLY A 234 -28.49 7.99 -5.21
N THR A 235 -28.46 7.64 -3.93
CA THR A 235 -29.17 8.41 -2.90
C THR A 235 -28.39 9.68 -2.56
N LEU A 236 -29.00 10.85 -2.70
CA LEU A 236 -28.41 12.12 -2.28
C LEU A 236 -28.32 12.17 -0.75
N LEU A 237 -27.10 12.26 -0.21
CA LEU A 237 -26.83 12.32 1.21
C LEU A 237 -26.68 13.77 1.71
N ALA A 238 -26.07 14.64 0.91
CA ALA A 238 -26.01 16.08 1.16
C ALA A 238 -25.73 16.86 -0.12
N THR A 239 -26.12 18.13 -0.12
CA THR A 239 -25.86 19.09 -1.18
C THR A 239 -25.53 20.46 -0.58
N ALA A 240 -24.68 21.24 -1.26
CA ALA A 240 -24.38 22.62 -0.91
C ALA A 240 -24.06 23.44 -2.16
N VAL A 241 -24.41 24.72 -2.15
CA VAL A 241 -24.00 25.67 -3.19
C VAL A 241 -22.67 26.29 -2.78
N ALA A 242 -21.68 26.27 -3.68
CA ALA A 242 -20.41 26.94 -3.45
C ALA A 242 -20.62 28.46 -3.41
N SER A 243 -19.92 29.12 -2.49
CA SER A 243 -20.03 30.56 -2.26
C SER A 243 -18.65 31.15 -1.96
N ASN A 244 -18.49 32.45 -2.20
CA ASN A 244 -17.20 33.16 -2.05
C ASN A 244 -16.06 32.49 -2.85
N GLU A 245 -16.38 31.98 -4.03
CA GLU A 245 -15.39 31.31 -4.88
C GLU A 245 -14.36 32.28 -5.44
N SER A 246 -13.12 31.81 -5.61
CA SER A 246 -12.09 32.54 -6.37
C SER A 246 -12.32 32.41 -7.88
N SER A 247 -11.54 33.15 -8.66
CA SER A 247 -11.57 33.08 -10.12
C SER A 247 -11.10 31.72 -10.65
N ALA A 248 -10.13 31.10 -10.00
CA ALA A 248 -9.63 29.77 -10.31
C ALA A 248 -8.98 29.12 -9.07
N GLY A 249 -8.70 27.82 -9.15
CA GLY A 249 -8.07 27.02 -8.10
C GLY A 249 -9.07 26.20 -7.29
N TRP A 250 -8.59 25.61 -6.19
CA TRP A 250 -9.44 24.83 -5.28
C TRP A 250 -10.54 25.68 -4.66
N GLN A 251 -11.78 25.25 -4.85
CA GLN A 251 -12.97 25.73 -4.15
C GLN A 251 -13.38 24.71 -3.10
N GLN A 252 -14.09 25.18 -2.07
CA GLN A 252 -14.69 24.33 -1.05
C GLN A 252 -16.10 24.79 -0.74
N ALA A 253 -17.03 23.84 -0.69
CA ALA A 253 -18.39 24.06 -0.22
C ALA A 253 -18.69 23.13 0.95
N ASN A 254 -19.05 23.72 2.09
CA ASN A 254 -19.35 23.00 3.31
C ASN A 254 -20.83 22.66 3.39
N PHE A 255 -21.15 21.46 3.87
CA PHE A 255 -22.51 21.08 4.20
C PHE A 255 -22.95 21.72 5.51
N VAL A 256 -24.24 22.07 5.62
CA VAL A 256 -24.82 22.63 6.85
C VAL A 256 -24.72 21.63 8.01
N LYS A 257 -24.87 20.34 7.70
CA LYS A 257 -24.68 19.23 8.64
C LYS A 257 -23.68 18.25 8.04
N PRO A 258 -22.55 17.96 8.73
CA PRO A 258 -21.64 16.92 8.30
C PRO A 258 -22.36 15.58 8.15
N VAL A 259 -22.01 14.82 7.11
CA VAL A 259 -22.63 13.53 6.81
C VAL A 259 -21.77 12.40 7.34
N SER A 260 -22.34 11.52 8.17
CA SER A 260 -21.65 10.32 8.62
C SER A 260 -21.44 9.33 7.48
N VAL A 261 -20.22 8.80 7.40
CA VAL A 261 -19.83 7.75 6.45
C VAL A 261 -19.21 6.58 7.20
N THR A 262 -19.50 5.38 6.70
CA THR A 262 -18.96 4.12 7.24
C THR A 262 -17.69 3.70 6.51
N ALA A 263 -16.71 3.20 7.25
CA ALA A 263 -15.49 2.57 6.73
C ALA A 263 -15.79 1.53 5.64
N GLY A 264 -14.93 1.44 4.62
CA GLY A 264 -14.98 0.47 3.53
C GLY A 264 -16.12 0.66 2.52
N ARG A 265 -17.08 1.56 2.78
CA ARG A 265 -18.21 1.79 1.87
C ARG A 265 -17.85 2.82 0.79
N LEU A 266 -18.30 2.54 -0.44
CA LEU A 266 -18.11 3.43 -1.57
C LEU A 266 -19.16 4.55 -1.60
N TYR A 267 -18.71 5.77 -1.82
CA TYR A 267 -19.52 6.97 -2.00
C TYR A 267 -19.08 7.72 -3.26
N ILE A 268 -19.91 8.67 -3.70
CA ILE A 268 -19.58 9.58 -4.81
C ILE A 268 -19.64 11.01 -4.29
N ALA A 269 -18.53 11.75 -4.45
CA ALA A 269 -18.52 13.20 -4.32
C ALA A 269 -18.57 13.80 -5.72
N SER A 270 -19.43 14.79 -5.95
CA SER A 270 -19.58 15.43 -7.26
C SER A 270 -19.79 16.93 -7.15
N TYR A 271 -19.62 17.62 -8.28
CA TYR A 271 -20.13 18.98 -8.44
C TYR A 271 -20.74 19.19 -9.83
N HIS A 272 -21.76 20.04 -9.87
CA HIS A 272 -22.38 20.53 -11.09
C HIS A 272 -21.79 21.88 -11.50
N SER A 273 -21.48 22.02 -12.78
CA SER A 273 -21.20 23.30 -13.43
C SER A 273 -22.22 23.57 -14.52
N THR A 274 -22.76 24.79 -14.55
CA THR A 274 -23.64 25.25 -15.63
C THR A 274 -22.90 25.63 -16.91
N THR A 275 -21.58 25.85 -16.85
CA THR A 275 -20.78 26.30 -18.00
C THR A 275 -19.77 25.26 -18.47
N GLY A 276 -19.58 24.16 -17.75
CA GLY A 276 -18.54 23.17 -18.05
C GLY A 276 -17.15 23.67 -17.65
N HIS A 277 -16.15 23.54 -18.52
CA HIS A 277 -14.76 23.96 -18.28
C HIS A 277 -14.13 23.33 -17.03
N VAL A 278 -14.53 22.10 -16.73
CA VAL A 278 -14.01 21.30 -15.62
C VAL A 278 -12.54 20.96 -15.86
N ALA A 279 -11.76 20.80 -14.79
CA ALA A 279 -10.42 20.20 -14.87
C ALA A 279 -10.56 18.71 -15.20
N ASP A 280 -9.68 18.16 -16.05
CA ASP A 280 -9.72 16.78 -16.51
C ASP A 280 -8.33 16.24 -16.88
N ASP A 281 -7.57 15.83 -15.86
CA ASP A 281 -6.30 15.16 -16.18
C ASP A 281 -6.53 13.73 -16.67
N LYS A 282 -5.87 13.36 -17.77
CA LYS A 282 -5.92 12.01 -18.35
C LYS A 282 -4.99 11.03 -17.64
N TRP A 283 -5.11 10.93 -16.33
CA TRP A 283 -4.21 10.13 -15.50
C TRP A 283 -4.25 8.64 -15.80
N PHE A 284 -5.38 8.11 -16.27
CA PHE A 284 -5.54 6.67 -16.46
C PHE A 284 -5.38 6.22 -17.92
N SER A 285 -4.90 7.09 -18.82
CA SER A 285 -4.69 6.73 -20.24
C SER A 285 -3.48 5.80 -20.48
N THR A 286 -2.57 5.70 -19.52
CA THR A 286 -1.38 4.82 -19.57
C THR A 286 -1.25 4.06 -18.25
N LEU A 287 -2.18 3.14 -18.00
CA LEU A 287 -2.14 2.26 -16.83
C LEU A 287 -0.98 1.26 -16.96
N THR A 288 0.16 1.54 -16.34
CA THR A 288 1.14 0.50 -15.97
C THR A 288 0.94 0.13 -14.50
N PRO A 289 1.19 -1.13 -14.09
CA PRO A 289 1.12 -1.55 -12.68
C PRO A 289 2.01 -0.71 -11.73
N GLU A 290 3.02 -0.03 -12.28
CA GLU A 290 4.02 0.77 -11.56
C GLU A 290 3.54 2.18 -11.18
N PHE A 291 2.48 2.70 -11.84
CA PHE A 291 1.89 4.00 -11.51
C PHE A 291 1.19 4.00 -10.14
N PHE A 292 0.97 2.83 -9.56
CA PHE A 292 0.37 2.61 -8.24
C PHE A 292 1.39 2.64 -7.09
N GLN A 293 2.63 3.07 -7.34
CA GLN A 293 3.58 3.49 -6.31
C GLN A 293 3.25 4.93 -5.84
N PRO A 294 3.44 5.26 -4.55
CA PRO A 294 2.78 6.38 -3.85
C PRO A 294 3.33 7.75 -4.27
N THR A 295 2.90 8.24 -5.43
CA THR A 295 3.28 9.58 -5.92
C THR A 295 2.14 10.60 -5.90
N GLY A 296 1.00 10.29 -5.24
CA GLY A 296 0.18 11.36 -4.65
C GLY A 296 -1.34 11.24 -4.64
N VAL A 297 -1.93 10.09 -4.97
CA VAL A 297 -3.39 9.99 -5.14
C VAL A 297 -4.10 9.01 -4.20
N ASP A 298 -3.34 8.33 -3.36
CA ASP A 298 -3.90 7.61 -2.23
C ASP A 298 -3.39 8.27 -0.93
N ASN A 299 -4.30 8.78 -0.11
CA ASN A 299 -3.95 9.57 1.07
C ASN A 299 -4.79 9.10 2.24
N THR A 300 -4.30 8.08 2.92
CA THR A 300 -4.96 7.45 4.06
C THR A 300 -5.46 8.49 5.08
N PRO A 301 -6.70 8.33 5.57
CA PRO A 301 -7.56 7.16 5.42
C PRO A 301 -8.47 7.21 4.19
N LEU A 302 -8.23 8.08 3.20
CA LEU A 302 -9.09 8.25 2.03
C LEU A 302 -8.47 7.64 0.78
N HIS A 303 -9.29 6.88 0.06
CA HIS A 303 -8.89 6.16 -1.15
C HIS A 303 -9.87 6.48 -2.27
N MET A 304 -9.36 6.79 -3.46
CA MET A 304 -10.17 6.71 -4.67
C MET A 304 -10.53 5.26 -5.00
N ALA A 305 -11.63 5.06 -5.73
CA ALA A 305 -11.96 3.74 -6.25
C ALA A 305 -10.90 3.28 -7.27
N ASP A 306 -10.71 1.97 -7.37
CA ASP A 306 -9.75 1.37 -8.28
C ASP A 306 -10.11 1.70 -9.74
N PRO A 307 -9.21 2.32 -10.53
CA PRO A 307 -9.46 2.60 -11.95
C PRO A 307 -9.70 1.35 -12.80
N LEU A 308 -9.16 0.20 -12.38
CA LEU A 308 -9.36 -1.09 -13.05
C LEU A 308 -10.68 -1.76 -12.66
N SER A 309 -11.39 -1.26 -11.64
CA SER A 309 -12.73 -1.75 -11.35
C SER A 309 -13.67 -1.48 -12.52
N ALA A 310 -14.67 -2.33 -12.71
CA ALA A 310 -15.69 -2.17 -13.76
C ALA A 310 -16.35 -0.77 -13.72
N ASP A 311 -16.39 -0.18 -12.52
CA ASP A 311 -17.00 1.09 -12.19
C ASP A 311 -16.08 2.31 -12.32
N GLY A 312 -14.75 2.13 -12.31
CA GLY A 312 -13.74 3.19 -12.37
C GLY A 312 -13.79 4.20 -11.20
N PRO A 313 -12.89 5.20 -11.18
CA PRO A 313 -12.84 6.22 -10.14
C PRO A 313 -13.70 7.43 -10.45
N SER A 314 -13.92 7.72 -11.73
CA SER A 314 -14.51 8.98 -12.19
C SER A 314 -15.82 8.74 -12.91
N VAL A 315 -16.78 9.60 -12.63
CA VAL A 315 -18.12 9.56 -13.22
C VAL A 315 -18.57 10.95 -13.64
N TYR A 316 -19.51 11.02 -14.57
CA TYR A 316 -20.12 12.27 -15.00
C TYR A 316 -21.59 12.07 -15.41
N ALA A 317 -22.30 13.18 -15.57
CA ALA A 317 -23.59 13.24 -16.25
C ALA A 317 -23.69 14.57 -17.02
N THR A 318 -24.03 14.47 -18.30
CA THR A 318 -24.35 15.64 -19.12
C THR A 318 -25.78 16.09 -18.82
N SER A 319 -25.91 17.18 -18.05
CA SER A 319 -27.21 17.66 -17.58
C SER A 319 -27.18 19.16 -17.31
N SER A 320 -28.26 19.86 -17.66
CA SER A 320 -28.42 21.30 -17.39
C SER A 320 -28.67 21.62 -15.91
N VAL A 321 -29.04 20.62 -15.12
CA VAL A 321 -29.22 20.71 -13.66
C VAL A 321 -28.41 19.60 -12.99
N SER A 322 -28.10 19.79 -11.70
CA SER A 322 -27.40 18.76 -10.94
C SER A 322 -28.16 17.42 -10.97
N ALA A 323 -27.41 16.35 -11.22
CA ALA A 323 -27.95 15.01 -11.40
C ALA A 323 -26.95 13.96 -10.92
N PHE A 324 -27.43 12.78 -10.51
CA PHE A 324 -26.55 11.70 -10.10
C PHE A 324 -25.69 11.23 -11.30
N PRO A 325 -24.34 11.25 -11.19
CA PRO A 325 -23.46 10.92 -12.30
C PRO A 325 -23.37 9.40 -12.51
N THR A 326 -23.93 8.91 -13.62
CA THR A 326 -23.99 7.48 -13.95
C THR A 326 -23.02 7.08 -15.07
N GLN A 327 -22.53 8.04 -15.86
CA GLN A 327 -21.60 7.75 -16.95
C GLN A 327 -20.20 7.62 -16.38
N ARG A 328 -19.47 6.57 -16.76
CA ARG A 328 -18.08 6.37 -16.34
C ARG A 328 -17.14 7.14 -17.27
N SER A 329 -16.15 7.84 -16.71
CA SER A 329 -14.93 8.16 -17.46
C SER A 329 -13.85 7.13 -17.15
N LEU A 330 -13.13 6.71 -18.19
CA LEU A 330 -12.09 5.69 -18.07
C LEU A 330 -10.74 6.33 -17.69
N ASP A 331 -10.47 7.53 -18.20
CA ASP A 331 -9.12 8.09 -18.24
C ASP A 331 -8.97 9.37 -17.41
N GLU A 332 -10.09 10.01 -17.08
CA GLU A 332 -10.15 11.36 -16.53
C GLU A 332 -10.17 11.38 -14.99
N ASN A 333 -9.42 12.30 -14.38
CA ASN A 333 -9.63 12.77 -13.01
C ASN A 333 -10.19 14.19 -13.04
N TYR A 334 -11.39 14.37 -12.47
CA TYR A 334 -12.09 15.66 -12.41
C TYR A 334 -11.71 16.56 -11.22
N TRP A 335 -10.73 16.15 -10.42
CA TRP A 335 -10.18 16.94 -9.31
C TRP A 335 -11.24 17.39 -8.30
N ILE A 336 -11.97 16.39 -7.79
CA ILE A 336 -13.00 16.54 -6.77
C ILE A 336 -12.48 15.89 -5.50
N ASP A 337 -12.61 16.54 -4.37
CA ASP A 337 -12.10 16.02 -3.10
C ASP A 337 -13.18 16.10 -2.00
N VAL A 338 -12.97 15.38 -0.91
CA VAL A 338 -13.82 15.42 0.27
C VAL A 338 -13.10 16.04 1.45
N VAL A 339 -13.85 16.70 2.32
CA VAL A 339 -13.36 17.27 3.58
C VAL A 339 -13.75 16.30 4.70
N PHE A 340 -12.91 15.29 4.96
CA PHE A 340 -13.20 14.17 5.85
C PHE A 340 -12.64 14.35 7.25
N ASN A 341 -13.45 14.09 8.27
CA ASN A 341 -13.03 14.01 9.67
C ASN A 341 -13.25 12.57 10.19
N PRO A 342 -12.18 11.78 10.39
CA PRO A 342 -12.29 10.43 10.92
C PRO A 342 -12.82 10.42 12.36
N SER A 343 -13.51 9.34 12.74
CA SER A 343 -14.08 9.10 14.08
C SER A 343 -13.63 7.77 14.66
#